data_AF-A0A496ZAX4-F1
#
_entry.id   AF-A0A496ZAX4-F1
#
_cell.length_a   1.000
_cell.length_b   1.000
_cell.length_c   1.000
_cell.angle_alpha   90.00
_cell.angle_beta   90.00
_cell.angle_gamma   90.00
#
_symmetry.space_group_name_H-M   'P 1'
#
loop_
_entity.id
_entity.type
_entity.pdbx_description
1 polymer ?
#
loop_
_entity_poly.entity_id
_entity_poly.type
_entity_poly.pdbx_seq_one_letter_code
_entity_poly.pdbx_strand_id
1 'polypeptide(L)'
;MTRYEVEDPGHWFTQTQVDRFHDKIVKKTGDTAISRTVGRSVASAESMGAVRQYGLGLMGPLSLYLMIKQLHDTMTKGATTTAKKLGPNRVEIVVTPYASTNEKPYQCENRKGTFESLAKAFTGKFAQIEEPKCYHKGDDCCQYIIDWTSSPAKYFKRFRNIVVGISIISALILFFTLPIFPWIIFSLSCTSLCALISYRT
;
A
#
# COMPACT_ATOMS: atom_id res chain seq x y z
N MET A 1 20.04 24.30 -4.94
CA MET A 1 18.65 23.85 -4.78
C MET A 1 17.80 25.07 -4.62
N THR A 2 17.10 25.44 -5.68
CA THR A 2 16.10 26.51 -5.68
C THR A 2 14.75 25.95 -5.25
N ARG A 3 13.80 26.83 -4.90
CA ARG A 3 12.44 26.41 -4.55
C ARG A 3 11.72 25.75 -5.73
N TYR A 4 11.93 26.25 -6.94
CA TYR A 4 11.36 25.70 -8.17
C TYR A 4 11.82 24.25 -8.41
N GLU A 5 13.11 23.96 -8.22
CA GLU A 5 13.65 22.59 -8.34
C GLU A 5 13.02 21.62 -7.33
N VAL A 6 12.60 22.11 -6.15
CA VAL A 6 11.94 21.29 -5.12
C VAL A 6 10.47 21.06 -5.43
N GLU A 7 9.81 22.04 -6.04
CA GLU A 7 8.39 21.97 -6.39
C GLU A 7 8.13 21.24 -7.72
N ASP A 8 9.16 21.03 -8.56
CA ASP A 8 9.09 20.29 -9.83
C ASP A 8 9.19 18.75 -9.61
N PRO A 9 8.11 17.97 -9.83
CA PRO A 9 8.13 16.51 -9.68
C PRO A 9 9.04 15.79 -10.68
N GLY A 10 9.43 16.44 -11.78
CA GLY A 10 10.33 15.90 -12.79
C GLY A 10 11.81 16.14 -12.50
N HIS A 11 12.13 16.97 -11.49
CA HIS A 11 13.50 17.33 -11.15
C HIS A 11 14.18 16.21 -10.35
N TRP A 12 15.34 15.75 -10.83
CA TRP A 12 16.13 14.70 -10.18
C TRP A 12 17.19 15.30 -9.25
N PHE A 13 17.23 14.81 -8.01
CA PHE A 13 18.27 15.18 -7.06
C PHE A 13 19.46 14.23 -7.09
N THR A 14 20.66 14.79 -6.94
CA THR A 14 21.90 14.04 -6.79
C THR A 14 22.00 13.39 -5.41
N GLN A 15 22.79 12.32 -5.30
CA GLN A 15 23.06 11.66 -4.00
C GLN A 15 23.55 12.66 -2.94
N THR A 16 24.46 13.57 -3.29
CA THR A 16 24.97 14.59 -2.37
C THR A 16 23.88 15.55 -1.86
N GLN A 17 22.90 15.91 -2.70
CA GLN A 17 21.78 16.75 -2.27
C GLN A 17 20.89 16.01 -1.27
N VAL A 18 20.57 14.74 -1.56
CA VAL A 18 19.75 13.90 -0.67
C VAL A 18 20.48 13.62 0.65
N ASP A 19 21.78 13.31 0.61
CA ASP A 19 22.61 13.08 1.79
C ASP A 19 22.63 14.33 2.70
N ARG A 20 22.90 15.50 2.13
CA ARG A 20 22.91 16.76 2.89
C ARG A 20 21.54 17.10 3.48
N PHE A 21 20.47 16.78 2.76
CA PHE A 21 19.11 16.96 3.26
C PHE A 21 18.83 16.04 4.45
N HIS A 22 19.19 14.76 4.34
CA HIS A 22 19.08 13.79 5.42
C HIS A 22 19.86 14.25 6.66
N ASP A 23 21.14 14.61 6.51
CA ASP A 23 21.98 15.08 7.63
C ASP A 23 21.38 16.30 8.34
N LYS A 24 20.82 17.24 7.57
CA LYS A 24 20.17 18.44 8.14
C LYS A 24 18.89 18.09 8.87
N ILE A 25 18.10 17.12 8.37
CA ILE A 25 16.90 16.64 9.09
C ILE A 25 17.33 16.00 10.40
N VAL A 26 18.24 15.02 10.37
CA VAL A 26 18.72 14.32 11.58
C VAL A 26 19.24 15.31 12.61
N LYS A 27 20.04 16.30 12.19
CA LYS A 27 20.57 17.34 13.09
C LYS A 27 19.47 18.21 13.71
N LYS A 28 18.40 18.50 12.96
CA LYS A 28 17.29 19.34 13.43
C LYS A 28 16.29 18.58 14.31
N THR A 29 16.06 17.30 14.04
CA THR A 29 15.08 16.48 14.76
C THR A 29 15.70 15.72 15.93
N GLY A 30 17.01 15.45 15.89
CA GLY A 30 17.68 14.54 16.81
C GLY A 30 17.36 13.06 16.56
N ASP A 31 16.57 12.74 15.55
CA ASP A 31 16.12 11.38 15.24
C ASP A 31 16.96 10.76 14.13
N THR A 32 17.81 9.79 14.49
CA THR A 32 18.63 9.04 13.54
C THR A 32 17.84 7.98 12.76
N ALA A 33 16.65 7.61 13.24
CA ALA A 33 15.73 6.67 12.58
C ALA A 33 14.71 7.36 11.67
N ILE A 34 14.81 8.69 11.50
CA ILE A 34 13.83 9.53 10.80
C ILE A 34 13.50 9.04 9.40
N SER A 35 14.46 8.45 8.69
CA SER A 35 14.25 7.97 7.32
C SER A 35 13.16 6.89 7.24
N ARG A 36 13.10 5.97 8.21
CA ARG A 36 12.04 4.96 8.28
C ARG A 36 10.69 5.60 8.60
N THR A 37 10.66 6.57 9.50
CA THR A 37 9.46 7.34 9.85
C THR A 37 8.90 8.11 8.66
N VAL A 38 9.78 8.76 7.88
CA VAL A 38 9.42 9.45 6.63
C VAL A 38 8.88 8.45 5.61
N GLY A 39 9.55 7.31 5.42
CA GLY A 39 9.07 6.23 4.56
C GLY A 39 7.67 5.76 4.97
N ARG A 40 7.42 5.59 6.28
CA ARG A 40 6.10 5.21 6.82
C ARG A 40 4.98 6.20 6.53
N SER A 41 5.35 7.43 6.19
CA SER A 41 4.42 8.53 5.88
C SER A 41 4.10 8.63 4.39
N VAL A 42 4.79 7.87 3.52
CA VAL A 42 4.56 7.88 2.06
C VAL A 42 3.13 7.51 1.71
N ALA A 43 2.57 6.44 2.31
CA ALA A 43 1.16 6.05 2.07
C ALA A 43 0.13 7.14 2.39
N SER A 44 0.46 8.08 3.27
CA SER A 44 -0.39 9.22 3.64
C SER A 44 -0.03 10.52 2.90
N ALA A 45 1.06 10.54 2.15
CA ALA A 45 1.55 11.75 1.49
C ALA A 45 0.61 12.19 0.36
N GLU A 46 0.39 13.50 0.25
CA GLU A 46 -0.38 14.11 -0.83
C GLU A 46 0.23 13.79 -2.21
N SER A 47 1.54 13.57 -2.28
CA SER A 47 2.26 13.16 -3.49
C SER A 47 1.83 11.80 -4.05
N MET A 48 1.16 10.96 -3.26
CA MET A 48 0.54 9.72 -3.77
C MET A 48 -0.82 9.93 -4.45
N GLY A 49 -1.32 11.18 -4.53
CA GLY A 49 -2.67 11.58 -4.96
C GLY A 49 -3.35 10.65 -5.97
N ALA A 50 -2.85 10.57 -7.20
CA ALA A 50 -3.46 9.75 -8.26
C ALA A 50 -3.41 8.24 -7.95
N VAL A 51 -2.29 7.72 -7.43
CA VAL A 51 -2.16 6.30 -7.05
C VAL A 51 -3.11 5.93 -5.91
N ARG A 52 -3.30 6.84 -4.95
CA ARG A 52 -4.26 6.67 -3.85
C ARG A 52 -5.71 6.72 -4.35
N GLN A 53 -6.02 7.68 -5.23
CA GLN A 53 -7.38 7.92 -5.71
C GLN A 53 -7.87 6.86 -6.70
N TYR A 54 -6.99 6.33 -7.55
CA TYR A 54 -7.33 5.27 -8.52
C TYR A 54 -7.02 3.85 -8.01
N GLY A 55 -5.98 3.68 -7.19
CA GLY A 55 -5.54 2.37 -6.72
C GLY A 55 -6.39 1.78 -5.59
N LEU A 56 -6.88 2.59 -4.64
CA LEU A 56 -7.60 2.06 -3.47
C LEU A 56 -9.01 1.53 -3.79
N GLY A 57 -9.64 2.01 -4.86
CA GLY A 57 -11.00 1.61 -5.25
C GLY A 57 -11.07 0.28 -6.01
N LEU A 58 -10.03 -0.06 -6.78
CA LEU A 58 -10.02 -1.19 -7.72
C LEU A 58 -8.92 -2.22 -7.43
N MET A 59 -7.84 -1.84 -6.72
CA MET A 59 -6.68 -2.70 -6.51
C MET A 59 -6.55 -3.15 -5.05
N GLY A 60 -5.94 -4.33 -4.85
CA GLY A 60 -5.57 -4.84 -3.53
C GLY A 60 -4.11 -4.54 -3.17
N PRO A 61 -3.71 -4.72 -1.90
CA PRO A 61 -2.33 -4.51 -1.45
C PRO A 61 -1.32 -5.36 -2.23
N LEU A 62 -1.67 -6.61 -2.57
CA LEU A 62 -0.82 -7.48 -3.37
C LEU A 62 -0.48 -6.86 -4.74
N SER A 63 -1.49 -6.32 -5.44
CA SER A 63 -1.29 -5.68 -6.74
C SER A 63 -0.38 -4.46 -6.62
N LEU A 64 -0.55 -3.66 -5.56
CA LEU A 64 0.30 -2.49 -5.31
C LEU A 64 1.77 -2.88 -5.10
N TYR A 65 2.03 -3.92 -4.29
CA TYR A 65 3.39 -4.42 -4.10
C TYR A 65 4.01 -4.99 -5.38
N LEU A 66 3.22 -5.65 -6.25
CA LEU A 66 3.74 -6.17 -7.52
C LEU A 66 4.06 -5.06 -8.53
N MET A 67 3.44 -3.88 -8.39
CA MET A 67 3.75 -2.69 -9.20
C MET A 67 4.87 -1.81 -8.62
N ILE A 68 5.51 -2.25 -7.52
CA ILE A 68 6.52 -1.43 -6.84
C ILE A 68 7.71 -1.13 -7.73
N LYS A 69 8.02 -2.00 -8.71
CA LYS A 69 9.07 -1.75 -9.70
C LYS A 69 8.80 -0.45 -10.46
N GLN A 70 7.62 -0.34 -11.06
CA GLN A 70 7.22 0.83 -11.84
C GLN A 70 7.20 2.10 -10.98
N LEU A 71 6.75 2.00 -9.73
CA LEU A 71 6.75 3.13 -8.79
C LEU A 71 8.17 3.51 -8.35
N HIS A 72 9.03 2.54 -8.12
CA HIS A 72 10.40 2.77 -7.69
C HIS A 72 11.22 3.42 -8.81
N ASP A 73 11.03 2.99 -10.06
CA ASP A 73 11.73 3.54 -11.23
C ASP A 73 11.38 5.02 -11.50
N THR A 74 10.22 5.51 -11.04
CA THR A 74 9.88 6.94 -11.10
C THR A 74 10.44 7.76 -9.93
N MET A 75 10.86 7.12 -8.84
CA MET A 75 11.36 7.79 -7.65
C MET A 75 12.89 7.77 -7.54
N THR A 76 13.55 6.81 -8.19
CA THR A 76 15.01 6.71 -8.14
C THR A 76 15.59 6.10 -9.41
N LYS A 77 16.76 6.60 -9.79
CA LYS A 77 17.63 6.02 -10.84
C LYS A 77 18.77 5.19 -10.26
N GLY A 78 18.76 4.97 -8.93
CA GLY A 78 19.88 4.43 -8.18
C GLY A 78 19.91 2.89 -8.09
N ALA A 79 18.80 2.22 -8.33
CA ALA A 79 18.72 0.78 -8.15
C ALA A 79 17.64 0.17 -9.05
N THR A 80 17.80 -1.11 -9.38
CA THR A 80 16.75 -1.91 -9.99
C THR A 80 15.93 -2.61 -8.91
N THR A 81 14.62 -2.74 -9.15
CA THR A 81 13.70 -3.41 -8.23
C THR A 81 12.95 -4.53 -8.93
N THR A 82 12.76 -5.64 -8.22
CA THR A 82 11.85 -6.71 -8.63
C THR A 82 10.91 -7.06 -7.50
N ALA A 83 9.71 -7.53 -7.85
CA ALA A 83 8.72 -7.97 -6.89
C ALA A 83 8.13 -9.31 -7.34
N LYS A 84 7.98 -10.23 -6.39
CA LYS A 84 7.46 -11.57 -6.61
C LYS A 84 6.42 -11.89 -5.56
N LYS A 85 5.31 -12.49 -5.99
CA LYS A 85 4.29 -13.02 -5.08
C LYS A 85 4.81 -14.29 -4.42
N LEU A 86 4.75 -14.35 -3.09
CA LEU A 86 4.99 -15.56 -2.31
C LEU A 86 3.69 -16.18 -1.77
N GLY A 87 2.64 -15.37 -1.60
CA GLY A 87 1.35 -15.82 -1.09
C GLY A 87 0.23 -14.78 -1.29
N PRO A 88 -0.98 -15.02 -0.77
CA PRO A 88 -2.10 -14.07 -0.88
C PRO A 88 -1.83 -12.74 -0.14
N ASN A 89 -1.00 -12.78 0.90
CA ASN A 89 -0.71 -11.70 1.81
C ASN A 89 0.80 -11.51 2.04
N ARG A 90 1.60 -12.01 1.08
CA ARG A 90 3.05 -12.11 1.19
C ARG A 90 3.73 -11.88 -0.15
N VAL A 91 4.74 -11.03 -0.15
CA VAL A 91 5.59 -10.75 -1.33
C VAL A 91 7.05 -10.74 -0.95
N GLU A 92 7.88 -10.98 -1.95
CA GLU A 92 9.30 -10.70 -1.93
C GLU A 92 9.56 -9.47 -2.79
N ILE A 93 10.39 -8.55 -2.29
CA ILE A 93 10.93 -7.44 -3.06
C ILE A 93 12.45 -7.51 -2.96
N VAL A 94 13.12 -7.48 -4.11
CA VAL A 94 14.59 -7.41 -4.18
C VAL A 94 14.97 -6.09 -4.82
N VAL A 95 15.83 -5.33 -4.13
CA VAL A 95 16.40 -4.08 -4.64
C VAL A 95 17.90 -4.22 -4.76
N THR A 96 18.42 -3.99 -5.96
CA THR A 96 19.85 -4.10 -6.27
C THR A 96 20.37 -2.73 -6.71
N PRO A 97 21.21 -2.06 -5.90
CA PRO A 97 21.82 -0.79 -6.27
C PRO A 97 22.70 -0.94 -7.51
N TYR A 98 22.72 0.07 -8.38
CA TYR A 98 23.65 0.07 -9.50
C TYR A 98 25.07 0.38 -9.02
N ALA A 99 26.08 -0.22 -9.64
CA ALA A 99 27.48 -0.01 -9.29
C ALA A 99 27.94 1.47 -9.39
N SER A 100 27.27 2.27 -10.23
CA SER A 100 27.52 3.70 -10.38
C SER A 100 26.93 4.56 -9.25
N THR A 101 26.24 3.96 -8.30
CA THR A 101 25.51 4.66 -7.24
C THR A 101 26.11 4.36 -5.88
N ASN A 102 25.98 5.31 -4.96
CA ASN A 102 26.49 5.20 -3.60
C ASN A 102 25.29 5.20 -2.64
N GLU A 103 24.55 4.09 -2.64
CA GLU A 103 23.42 3.93 -1.73
C GLU A 103 23.89 4.03 -0.28
N LYS A 104 23.08 4.64 0.57
CA LYS A 104 23.34 4.86 2.00
C LYS A 104 22.36 4.08 2.87
N PRO A 105 22.77 3.67 4.09
CA PRO A 105 21.90 2.91 5.00
C PRO A 105 20.54 3.56 5.26
N TYR A 106 20.48 4.89 5.34
CA TYR A 106 19.22 5.60 5.58
C TYR A 106 18.22 5.43 4.42
N GLN A 107 18.68 5.20 3.18
CA GLN A 107 17.82 4.94 2.03
C GLN A 107 17.17 3.56 2.14
N CYS A 108 17.90 2.56 2.64
CA CYS A 108 17.32 1.25 3.01
C CYS A 108 16.26 1.37 4.11
N GLU A 109 16.50 2.18 5.14
CA GLU A 109 15.49 2.44 6.18
C GLU A 109 14.26 3.17 5.63
N ASN A 110 14.45 4.16 4.74
CA ASN A 110 13.34 4.83 4.07
C ASN A 110 12.51 3.85 3.24
N ARG A 111 13.17 3.00 2.45
CA ARG A 111 12.53 1.96 1.64
C ARG A 111 11.72 1.00 2.50
N LYS A 112 12.27 0.52 3.63
CA LYS A 112 11.53 -0.30 4.60
C LYS A 112 10.29 0.41 5.11
N GLY A 113 10.42 1.67 5.52
CA GLY A 113 9.27 2.47 5.97
C GLY A 113 8.18 2.59 4.89
N THR A 114 8.59 2.83 3.65
CA THR A 114 7.67 2.89 2.50
C THR A 114 6.94 1.56 2.33
N PHE A 115 7.65 0.44 2.28
CA PHE A 115 7.07 -0.89 2.16
C PHE A 115 6.12 -1.24 3.30
N GLU A 116 6.45 -0.88 4.55
CA GLU A 116 5.55 -1.04 5.69
C GLU A 116 4.22 -0.29 5.49
N SER A 117 4.29 0.93 4.97
CA SER A 117 3.15 1.83 4.82
C SER A 117 2.15 1.41 3.75
N LEU A 118 2.60 0.73 2.69
CA LEU A 118 1.73 0.34 1.57
C LEU A 118 0.59 -0.58 2.03
N ALA A 119 0.86 -1.55 2.91
CA ALA A 119 -0.21 -2.38 3.47
C ALA A 119 -1.15 -1.59 4.39
N LYS A 120 -0.63 -0.63 5.16
CA LYS A 120 -1.41 0.18 6.11
C LYS A 120 -2.55 0.92 5.43
N ALA A 121 -2.35 1.37 4.19
CA ALA A 121 -3.39 2.02 3.39
C ALA A 121 -4.63 1.14 3.16
N PHE A 122 -4.50 -0.19 3.23
CA PHE A 122 -5.60 -1.14 3.01
C PHE A 122 -6.03 -1.86 4.28
N THR A 123 -5.12 -2.06 5.24
CA THR A 123 -5.35 -2.92 6.41
C THR A 123 -5.49 -2.13 7.71
N GLY A 124 -5.09 -0.85 7.71
CA GLY A 124 -4.94 -0.04 8.93
C GLY A 124 -3.70 -0.38 9.75
N LYS A 125 -2.92 -1.40 9.37
CA LYS A 125 -1.70 -1.85 10.07
C LYS A 125 -0.51 -1.88 9.13
N PHE A 126 0.66 -1.51 9.63
CA PHE A 126 1.91 -1.66 8.88
C PHE A 126 2.17 -3.13 8.53
N ALA A 127 2.75 -3.38 7.36
CA ALA A 127 3.27 -4.70 7.03
C ALA A 127 4.45 -5.06 7.95
N GLN A 128 4.65 -6.36 8.17
CA GLN A 128 5.85 -6.90 8.76
C GLN A 128 6.88 -7.13 7.66
N ILE A 129 8.14 -6.80 7.95
CA ILE A 129 9.25 -6.95 7.00
C ILE A 129 10.35 -7.77 7.65
N GLU A 130 10.70 -8.86 6.99
CA GLU A 130 11.96 -9.59 7.21
C GLU A 130 12.97 -9.11 6.17
N GLU A 131 14.22 -8.92 6.57
CA GLU A 131 15.33 -8.52 5.69
C GLU A 131 16.42 -9.61 5.73
N PRO A 132 16.28 -10.70 4.95
CA PRO A 132 17.27 -11.78 4.95
C PRO A 132 18.62 -11.37 4.37
N LYS A 133 18.63 -10.42 3.43
CA LYS A 133 19.83 -9.87 2.80
C LYS A 133 19.82 -8.35 2.80
N CYS A 134 20.97 -7.74 2.97
CA CYS A 134 21.13 -6.30 2.91
C CYS A 134 22.47 -5.93 2.25
N TYR A 135 22.40 -5.07 1.23
CA TYR A 135 23.58 -4.51 0.55
C TYR A 135 24.57 -3.88 1.55
N HIS A 136 24.06 -3.19 2.57
CA HIS A 136 24.91 -2.57 3.61
C HIS A 136 25.47 -3.55 4.65
N LYS A 137 25.05 -4.82 4.62
CA LYS A 137 25.62 -5.90 5.43
C LYS A 137 26.61 -6.78 4.64
N GLY A 138 26.91 -6.41 3.39
CA GLY A 138 27.86 -7.12 2.53
C GLY A 138 27.22 -8.03 1.48
N ASP A 139 25.89 -8.06 1.38
CA ASP A 139 25.20 -8.79 0.31
C ASP A 139 25.23 -8.02 -1.03
N ASP A 140 24.85 -8.69 -2.10
CA ASP A 140 24.71 -8.12 -3.44
C ASP A 140 23.45 -7.25 -3.62
N CYS A 141 22.48 -7.41 -2.72
CA CYS A 141 21.18 -6.75 -2.80
C CYS A 141 20.53 -6.60 -1.43
N CYS A 142 19.45 -5.83 -1.39
CA CYS A 142 18.52 -5.82 -0.28
C CYS A 142 17.30 -6.68 -0.63
N GLN A 143 17.10 -7.77 0.10
CA GLN A 143 15.95 -8.66 -0.04
C GLN A 143 14.99 -8.42 1.11
N TYR A 144 13.72 -8.20 0.78
CA TYR A 144 12.65 -7.95 1.74
C TYR A 144 11.55 -8.97 1.54
N ILE A 145 11.20 -9.69 2.60
CA ILE A 145 9.99 -10.51 2.65
C ILE A 145 8.95 -9.74 3.44
N ILE A 146 7.83 -9.45 2.81
CA ILE A 146 6.82 -8.54 3.33
C ILE A 146 5.51 -9.31 3.52
N ASP A 147 5.03 -9.30 4.75
CA ASP A 147 3.82 -9.98 5.19
C ASP A 147 2.82 -8.97 5.75
N TRP A 148 1.54 -9.09 5.39
CA TRP A 148 0.50 -8.22 5.96
C TRP A 148 -0.76 -8.98 6.33
N THR A 149 -1.31 -8.67 7.50
CA THR A 149 -2.58 -9.24 7.95
C THR A 149 -3.72 -8.76 7.04
N SER A 150 -4.56 -9.68 6.56
CA SER A 150 -5.82 -9.31 5.91
C SER A 150 -6.70 -8.55 6.91
N SER A 151 -7.31 -7.44 6.46
CA SER A 151 -8.28 -6.74 7.31
C SER A 151 -9.55 -7.59 7.46
N PRO A 152 -10.08 -7.79 8.68
CA PRO A 152 -11.38 -8.41 8.90
C PRO A 152 -12.49 -7.76 8.06
N ALA A 153 -12.39 -6.45 7.80
CA ALA A 153 -13.34 -5.70 6.99
C ALA A 153 -13.48 -6.24 5.55
N LYS A 154 -12.46 -6.90 5.00
CA LYS A 154 -12.58 -7.57 3.69
C LYS A 154 -13.51 -8.78 3.73
N TYR A 155 -13.46 -9.57 4.81
CA TYR A 155 -14.37 -10.70 4.98
C TYR A 155 -15.80 -10.22 5.15
N PHE A 156 -16.00 -9.18 5.96
CA PHE A 156 -17.32 -8.57 6.14
C PHE A 156 -17.88 -7.94 4.86
N LYS A 157 -17.08 -7.19 4.09
CA LYS A 157 -17.50 -6.65 2.79
C LYS A 157 -17.84 -7.74 1.78
N ARG A 158 -17.05 -8.82 1.74
CA ARG A 158 -17.32 -9.98 0.86
C ARG A 158 -18.60 -10.70 1.28
N PHE A 159 -18.78 -10.94 2.57
CA PHE A 159 -20.00 -11.52 3.13
C PHE A 159 -21.23 -10.66 2.80
N ARG A 160 -21.16 -9.35 3.05
CA ARG A 160 -22.19 -8.38 2.67
C ARG A 160 -22.55 -8.46 1.19
N ASN A 161 -21.55 -8.45 0.30
CA ASN A 161 -21.80 -8.48 -1.14
C ASN A 161 -22.47 -9.80 -1.58
N ILE A 162 -22.11 -10.93 -0.94
CA ILE A 162 -22.79 -12.22 -1.17
C ILE A 162 -24.25 -12.15 -0.69
N VAL A 163 -24.50 -11.64 0.52
CA VAL A 163 -25.85 -11.47 1.07
C VAL A 163 -26.71 -10.57 0.18
N VAL A 164 -26.15 -9.48 -0.35
CA VAL A 164 -26.84 -8.59 -1.30
C VAL A 164 -27.19 -9.35 -2.59
N GLY A 165 -26.24 -10.08 -3.18
CA GLY A 165 -26.47 -10.86 -4.39
C GLY A 165 -27.56 -11.93 -4.21
N ILE A 166 -27.50 -12.68 -3.11
CA ILE A 166 -28.54 -13.67 -2.76
C ILE A 166 -29.88 -12.98 -2.57
N SER A 167 -29.93 -11.85 -1.86
CA SER A 167 -31.17 -11.11 -1.61
C SER A 167 -31.84 -10.65 -2.91
N ILE A 168 -31.05 -10.16 -3.87
CA ILE A 168 -31.56 -9.75 -5.20
C ILE A 168 -32.12 -10.96 -5.95
N ILE A 169 -31.38 -12.07 -6.02
CA ILE A 169 -31.82 -13.28 -6.72
C ILE A 169 -33.10 -13.84 -6.06
N SER A 170 -33.14 -13.92 -4.73
CA SER A 170 -34.31 -14.37 -4.00
C SER A 170 -35.51 -13.45 -4.22
N ALA A 171 -35.32 -12.13 -4.21
CA ALA A 171 -36.41 -11.19 -4.49
C ALA A 171 -36.95 -11.34 -5.92
N LEU A 172 -36.08 -11.58 -6.92
CA LEU A 172 -36.50 -11.82 -8.31
C LEU A 172 -37.29 -13.12 -8.45
N ILE A 173 -36.85 -14.20 -7.80
CA ILE A 173 -37.56 -15.49 -7.84
C ILE A 173 -38.93 -15.37 -7.15
N LEU A 174 -38.94 -14.78 -5.96
CA LEU A 174 -40.15 -14.66 -5.14
C LEU A 174 -41.18 -13.69 -5.71
N PHE A 175 -40.78 -12.77 -6.60
CA PHE A 175 -41.71 -11.90 -7.32
C PHE A 175 -42.74 -12.69 -8.13
N PHE A 176 -42.33 -13.83 -8.70
CA PHE A 176 -43.21 -14.66 -9.53
C PHE A 176 -44.04 -15.66 -8.71
N THR A 177 -43.73 -15.89 -7.43
CA THR A 177 -44.38 -16.91 -6.60
C THR A 177 -45.22 -16.33 -5.47
N LEU A 178 -44.93 -15.12 -4.99
CA LEU A 178 -45.62 -14.48 -3.88
C LEU A 178 -46.55 -13.35 -4.33
N PRO A 179 -47.68 -13.13 -3.62
CA PRO A 179 -48.45 -11.91 -3.75
C PRO A 179 -47.62 -10.66 -3.41
N ILE A 180 -48.04 -9.51 -3.94
CA ILE A 180 -47.24 -8.28 -3.92
C ILE A 180 -46.90 -7.78 -2.51
N PHE A 181 -47.81 -7.94 -1.54
CA PHE A 181 -47.61 -7.46 -0.17
C PHE A 181 -46.50 -8.25 0.59
N PRO A 182 -46.55 -9.59 0.68
CA PRO A 182 -45.45 -10.39 1.24
C PRO A 182 -44.11 -10.14 0.55
N TRP A 183 -44.13 -9.93 -0.78
CA TRP A 183 -42.92 -9.66 -1.56
C TRP A 183 -42.27 -8.31 -1.21
N ILE A 184 -43.08 -7.25 -1.04
CA ILE A 184 -42.59 -5.93 -0.59
C ILE A 184 -41.97 -6.04 0.80
N ILE A 185 -42.65 -6.73 1.73
CA ILE A 185 -42.15 -6.90 3.10
C ILE A 185 -40.81 -7.63 3.10
N PHE A 186 -40.69 -8.73 2.35
CA PHE A 186 -39.42 -9.46 2.21
C PHE A 186 -38.30 -8.56 1.66
N SER A 187 -38.56 -7.80 0.61
CA SER A 187 -37.58 -6.91 -0.03
C SER A 187 -37.12 -5.78 0.92
N LEU A 188 -38.04 -5.18 1.68
CA LEU A 188 -37.72 -4.18 2.70
C LEU A 188 -36.94 -4.77 3.88
N SER A 189 -37.20 -6.02 4.24
CA SER A 189 -36.47 -6.74 5.28
C SER A 189 -35.01 -6.99 4.87
N CYS A 190 -34.80 -7.48 3.64
CA CYS A 190 -33.48 -7.72 3.07
C CYS A 190 -32.65 -6.43 2.95
N THR A 191 -33.26 -5.34 2.50
CA THR A 191 -32.57 -4.03 2.40
C THR A 191 -32.19 -3.48 3.78
N SER A 192 -33.07 -3.59 4.78
CA SER A 192 -32.78 -3.20 6.16
C SER A 192 -31.65 -4.03 6.76
N LEU A 193 -31.63 -5.34 6.53
CA LEU A 193 -30.54 -6.23 6.96
C LEU A 193 -29.21 -5.85 6.28
N CYS A 194 -29.24 -5.56 4.98
CA CYS A 194 -28.05 -5.12 4.25
C CYS A 194 -27.52 -3.77 4.75
N ALA A 195 -28.41 -2.84 5.11
CA ALA A 195 -28.05 -1.55 5.69
C ALA A 195 -27.42 -1.72 7.08
N LEU A 196 -27.97 -2.59 7.93
CA LEU A 196 -27.43 -2.91 9.26
C LEU A 196 -26.03 -3.56 9.17
N ILE A 197 -25.85 -4.50 8.23
CA ILE A 197 -24.54 -5.11 7.98
C ILE A 197 -23.56 -4.05 7.48
N SER A 198 -23.99 -3.10 6.64
CA SER A 198 -23.14 -2.03 6.11
C SER A 198 -22.76 -0.99 7.16
N TYR A 199 -23.63 -0.70 8.12
CA TYR A 199 -23.34 0.24 9.21
C TYR A 199 -22.30 -0.29 10.21
N ARG A 200 -22.19 -1.62 10.35
CA ARG A 200 -21.25 -2.27 11.27
C ARG A 200 -19.87 -2.58 10.66
N THR A 201 -19.61 -2.19 9.42
CA THR A 201 -18.40 -2.55 8.65
C THR A 201 -17.70 -1.36 8.03
#